data_AF-A0A852MH04-F1
#
_entry.id   AF-A0A852MH04-F1
#
_cell.length_a   1.000
_cell.length_b   1.000
_cell.length_c   1.000
_cell.angle_alpha   90.00
_cell.angle_beta   90.00
_cell.angle_gamma   90.00
#
_symmetry.space_group_name_H-M   'P 1'
#
loop_
_entity.id
_entity.type
_entity.pdbx_description
1 polymer ?
#
loop_
_entity_poly.entity_id
_entity_poly.type
_entity_poly.pdbx_seq_one_letter_code
_entity_poly.pdbx_strand_id
1 'polypeptide(L)'
;MNVFDRNINFDALFKFSHISASTQEHLKKVYASFAICMFVAAASAYINVVTRFFQFSFLTGFGALALMIWLTATPHSRETEQKRLAMLAGFAFLTGINLGPLLEMCIAINPSVIPTAFLGTATIFTCFSLSALYARRRSFLYLGG
;
A
#
# COMPACT_ATOMS: atom_id res chain seq x y z
N MET A 1 1.24 39.43 27.91
CA MET A 1 1.09 38.42 28.99
C MET A 1 1.33 37.06 28.37
N ASN A 2 2.16 36.24 29.03
CA ASN A 2 2.97 35.16 28.45
C ASN A 2 2.16 34.03 27.78
N VAL A 3 2.32 33.89 26.46
CA VAL A 3 1.86 32.72 25.65
C VAL A 3 2.73 31.48 25.90
N PHE A 4 3.80 31.62 26.69
CA PHE A 4 4.80 30.59 26.97
C PHE A 4 4.52 29.72 28.20
N ASP A 5 3.36 29.85 28.84
CA ASP A 5 2.97 29.04 30.02
C ASP A 5 2.16 27.79 29.63
N ARG A 6 2.53 27.13 28.53
CA ARG A 6 1.99 25.80 28.24
C ARG A 6 2.87 24.79 28.98
N ASN A 7 2.48 24.45 30.21
CA ASN A 7 3.06 23.38 31.01
C ASN A 7 3.14 22.10 30.14
N ILE A 8 4.31 21.86 29.54
CA ILE A 8 4.55 20.71 28.68
C ILE A 8 4.67 19.54 29.64
N ASN A 9 3.57 18.82 29.81
CA ASN A 9 3.50 17.72 30.76
C ASN A 9 4.38 16.57 30.23
N PHE A 10 5.65 16.53 30.63
CA PHE A 10 6.61 15.49 30.25
C PHE A 10 6.15 14.09 30.69
N ASP A 11 5.28 14.00 31.70
CA ASP A 11 4.59 12.76 32.08
C ASP A 11 3.61 12.26 31.00
N ALA A 12 3.07 13.14 30.15
CA ALA A 12 2.29 12.73 28.98
C ALA A 12 3.18 12.24 27.83
N LEU A 13 4.41 12.76 27.72
CA LEU A 13 5.43 12.26 26.78
C LEU A 13 5.96 10.87 27.17
N PHE A 14 6.09 10.61 28.48
CA PHE A 14 6.50 9.32 29.03
C PHE A 14 5.35 8.39 29.42
N LYS A 15 4.10 8.84 29.27
CA LYS A 15 2.95 7.92 29.22
C LYS A 15 3.06 7.14 27.92
N PHE A 16 3.76 6.01 28.01
CA PHE A 16 3.66 4.84 27.13
C PHE A 16 2.26 4.22 27.20
N SER A 17 1.23 5.07 27.11
CA SER A 17 -0.16 4.66 27.08
C SER A 17 -0.32 3.75 25.88
N HIS A 18 -0.71 2.53 26.21
CA HIS A 18 -0.84 1.40 25.32
C HIS A 18 -1.48 1.82 23.99
N ILE A 19 -0.84 1.45 22.88
CA ILE A 19 -1.51 1.48 21.58
C ILE A 19 -2.88 0.80 21.77
N SER A 20 -3.97 1.52 21.46
CA SER A 20 -5.29 0.91 21.52
C SER A 20 -5.29 -0.27 20.56
N ALA A 21 -5.68 -1.45 21.04
CA ALA A 21 -5.71 -2.67 20.22
C ALA A 21 -6.48 -2.45 18.90
N SER A 22 -7.49 -1.57 18.93
CA SER A 22 -8.28 -1.13 17.78
C SER A 22 -7.44 -0.49 16.66
N THR A 23 -6.47 0.37 16.98
CA THR A 23 -5.61 1.01 15.97
C THR A 23 -4.64 0.01 15.34
N GLN A 24 -4.11 -0.91 16.14
CA GLN A 24 -3.22 -1.96 15.65
C GLN A 24 -3.94 -2.94 14.72
N GLU A 25 -5.22 -3.23 15.02
CA GLU A 25 -6.08 -4.05 14.17
C GLU A 25 -6.37 -3.37 12.82
N HIS A 26 -6.63 -2.06 12.81
CA HIS A 26 -6.79 -1.29 11.58
C HIS A 26 -5.50 -1.27 10.75
N LEU A 27 -4.35 -1.04 11.39
CA LEU A 27 -3.05 -1.04 10.71
C LEU A 27 -2.74 -2.40 10.08
N LYS A 28 -3.05 -3.49 10.79
CA LYS A 28 -2.91 -4.85 10.27
C LYS A 28 -3.75 -5.07 9.01
N LYS A 29 -4.99 -4.58 8.97
CA LYS A 29 -5.86 -4.66 7.78
C LYS A 29 -5.31 -3.86 6.60
N VAL A 30 -4.76 -2.67 6.85
CA VAL A 30 -4.16 -1.82 5.81
C VAL A 30 -2.88 -2.42 5.24
N TYR A 31 -1.98 -2.93 6.08
CA TYR A 31 -0.77 -3.59 5.57
C TYR A 31 -1.08 -4.90 4.86
N ALA A 32 -2.08 -5.66 5.35
CA ALA A 32 -2.55 -6.87 4.68
C ALA A 32 -3.15 -6.55 3.30
N SER A 33 -3.98 -5.52 3.17
CA SER A 33 -4.55 -5.13 1.88
C SER A 33 -3.48 -4.66 0.90
N PHE A 34 -2.49 -3.89 1.35
CA PHE A 34 -1.36 -3.50 0.52
C PHE A 34 -0.55 -4.70 0.04
N ALA A 35 -0.25 -5.66 0.92
CA ALA A 35 0.46 -6.88 0.55
C ALA A 35 -0.32 -7.68 -0.51
N ILE A 36 -1.64 -7.82 -0.35
CA ILE A 36 -2.50 -8.47 -1.35
C ILE A 36 -2.40 -7.74 -2.70
N CYS A 37 -2.53 -6.41 -2.71
CA CYS A 37 -2.39 -5.63 -3.94
C CYS A 37 -1.03 -5.81 -4.61
N MET A 38 0.05 -5.85 -3.82
CA MET A 38 1.40 -6.07 -4.34
C MET A 38 1.52 -7.43 -5.03
N PHE A 39 0.99 -8.51 -4.45
CA PHE A 39 1.00 -9.84 -5.08
C PHE A 39 0.10 -9.89 -6.33
N VAL A 40 -1.10 -9.31 -6.26
CA VAL A 40 -2.03 -9.26 -7.38
C VAL A 40 -1.43 -8.49 -8.56
N ALA A 41 -0.82 -7.33 -8.31
CA ALA A 41 -0.15 -6.53 -9.33
C ALA A 41 1.08 -7.24 -9.91
N ALA A 42 1.87 -7.93 -9.08
CA ALA A 42 3.03 -8.70 -9.55
C ALA A 42 2.61 -9.88 -10.44
N ALA A 43 1.57 -10.61 -10.04
CA ALA A 43 1.02 -11.70 -10.84
C ALA A 43 0.45 -11.21 -12.17
N SER A 44 -0.29 -10.10 -12.17
CA SER A 44 -0.88 -9.54 -13.39
C SER A 44 0.17 -8.99 -14.35
N ALA A 45 1.21 -8.35 -13.83
CA ALA A 45 2.37 -7.91 -14.60
C ALA A 45 3.11 -9.08 -15.25
N TYR A 46 3.34 -10.17 -14.50
CA TYR A 46 3.95 -11.38 -15.04
C TYR A 46 3.11 -12.01 -16.17
N ILE A 47 1.80 -12.14 -15.95
CA ILE A 47 0.87 -12.65 -16.97
C ILE A 47 0.91 -11.77 -18.22
N ASN A 48 0.96 -10.44 -18.06
CA ASN A 48 1.01 -9.52 -19.20
C ASN A 48 2.31 -9.67 -20.01
N VAL A 49 3.46 -9.78 -19.35
CA VAL A 49 4.77 -10.00 -20.01
C VAL A 49 4.80 -11.32 -20.78
N VAL A 50 4.23 -12.40 -20.23
CA VAL A 50 4.16 -13.71 -20.90
C VAL A 50 3.20 -13.69 -22.09
N THR A 51 2.05 -13.03 -21.94
CA THR A 51 0.97 -13.07 -22.93
C THR A 51 1.10 -11.97 -24.00
N ARG A 52 2.04 -11.02 -23.84
CA ARG A 52 2.26 -9.85 -24.72
C ARG A 52 0.95 -9.15 -25.10
N PHE A 53 0.15 -8.79 -24.10
CA PHE A 53 -1.13 -8.10 -24.27
C PHE A 53 -0.91 -6.61 -24.63
N PHE A 54 -0.28 -6.34 -25.78
CA PHE A 54 0.15 -5.00 -26.19
C PHE A 54 -1.02 -4.07 -26.57
N GLN A 55 -2.18 -4.65 -26.94
CA GLN A 55 -3.33 -3.87 -27.44
C GLN A 55 -4.28 -3.33 -26.37
N PHE A 56 -4.23 -3.84 -25.14
CA PHE A 56 -5.22 -3.50 -24.12
C PHE A 56 -4.74 -2.43 -23.11
N SER A 57 -3.57 -1.81 -23.31
CA SER A 57 -3.07 -0.77 -22.39
C SER A 57 -4.02 0.41 -22.21
N PHE A 58 -4.70 0.87 -23.27
CA PHE A 58 -5.69 1.93 -23.13
C PHE A 58 -6.94 1.45 -22.39
N LEU A 59 -7.45 0.26 -22.71
CA LEU A 59 -8.66 -0.29 -22.07
C LEU A 59 -8.42 -0.56 -20.57
N THR A 60 -7.23 -1.03 -20.23
CA THR A 60 -6.83 -1.27 -18.83
C THR A 60 -6.60 0.04 -18.06
N GLY A 61 -6.11 1.09 -18.72
CA GLY A 61 -6.01 2.43 -18.16
C GLY A 61 -7.39 3.05 -17.85
N PHE A 62 -8.33 3.00 -18.80
CA PHE A 62 -9.71 3.45 -18.57
C PHE A 62 -10.43 2.59 -17.51
N GLY A 63 -10.20 1.27 -17.51
CA GLY A 63 -10.72 0.37 -16.49
C GLY A 63 -10.20 0.70 -15.10
N ALA A 64 -8.91 1.00 -14.96
CA ALA A 64 -8.31 1.43 -13.69
C ALA A 64 -8.90 2.76 -13.20
N LEU A 65 -9.08 3.75 -14.09
CA LEU A 65 -9.71 5.03 -13.75
C LEU A 65 -11.17 4.85 -13.32
N ALA A 66 -11.95 4.03 -14.02
CA ALA A 66 -13.33 3.73 -13.66
C ALA A 66 -13.44 3.07 -12.29
N LEU A 67 -12.56 2.10 -11.98
CA LEU A 67 -12.50 1.45 -10.67
C LEU A 67 -12.08 2.42 -9.55
N MET A 68 -11.16 3.35 -9.83
CA MET A 68 -10.78 4.40 -8.87
C MET A 68 -11.95 5.33 -8.55
N ILE A 69 -12.66 5.81 -9.58
CA ILE A 69 -13.84 6.66 -9.41
C ILE A 69 -14.92 5.91 -8.63
N TRP A 70 -15.17 4.64 -8.96
CA TRP A 70 -16.13 3.80 -8.22
C TRP A 70 -15.71 3.59 -6.76
N LEU A 71 -14.42 3.41 -6.49
CA LEU A 71 -13.91 3.27 -5.13
C LEU A 71 -14.17 4.53 -4.28
N THR A 72 -14.07 5.72 -4.88
CA THR A 72 -14.37 7.00 -4.20
C THR A 72 -15.87 7.23 -3.99
N ALA A 73 -16.72 6.74 -4.91
CA ALA A 73 -18.17 6.87 -4.82
C ALA A 73 -18.82 5.91 -3.83
N THR A 74 -18.09 4.90 -3.35
CA THR A 74 -18.64 3.85 -2.47
C THR A 74 -18.65 4.28 -1.00
N PRO A 75 -19.81 4.29 -0.31
CA PRO A 75 -19.93 4.75 1.08
C PRO A 75 -19.20 3.82 2.08
N HIS A 76 -18.68 4.42 3.15
CA HIS A 76 -17.83 3.74 4.14
C HIS A 76 -18.69 2.97 5.17
N SER A 77 -18.99 1.70 4.88
CA SER A 77 -19.61 0.76 5.83
C SER A 77 -18.80 -0.54 5.96
N ARG A 78 -18.88 -1.21 7.11
CA ARG A 78 -18.14 -2.45 7.44
C ARG A 78 -18.45 -3.60 6.48
N GLU A 79 -19.67 -3.70 5.96
CA GLU A 79 -20.02 -4.69 4.93
C GLU A 79 -19.43 -4.37 3.55
N THR A 80 -19.15 -3.09 3.30
CA THR A 80 -18.61 -2.61 2.02
C THR A 80 -17.08 -2.70 1.97
N GLU A 81 -16.41 -2.93 3.10
CA GLU A 81 -14.95 -3.07 3.21
C GLU A 81 -14.41 -4.18 2.28
N GLN A 82 -15.07 -5.35 2.27
CA GLN A 82 -14.70 -6.46 1.38
C GLN A 82 -14.90 -6.12 -0.10
N LYS A 83 -15.98 -5.42 -0.45
CA LYS A 83 -16.22 -4.95 -1.83
C LYS A 83 -15.17 -3.92 -2.25
N ARG A 84 -14.76 -3.02 -1.35
CA ARG A 84 -13.69 -2.05 -1.59
C ARG A 84 -12.34 -2.72 -1.76
N LEU A 85 -12.03 -3.77 -0.97
CA LEU A 85 -10.82 -4.57 -1.14
C LEU A 85 -10.81 -5.30 -2.48
N ALA A 86 -11.93 -5.87 -2.91
CA ALA A 86 -12.04 -6.49 -4.23
C ALA A 86 -11.85 -5.47 -5.37
N MET A 87 -12.45 -4.27 -5.26
CA MET A 87 -12.24 -3.18 -6.21
C MET A 87 -10.78 -2.69 -6.22
N LEU A 88 -10.15 -2.57 -5.05
CA LEU A 88 -8.74 -2.21 -4.90
C LEU A 88 -7.81 -3.27 -5.53
N ALA A 89 -8.12 -4.55 -5.34
CA ALA A 89 -7.41 -5.65 -5.97
C ALA A 89 -7.60 -5.64 -7.50
N GLY A 90 -8.82 -5.37 -7.97
CA GLY A 90 -9.11 -5.17 -9.40
C GLY A 90 -8.31 -4.01 -9.99
N PHE A 91 -8.29 -2.87 -9.31
CA PHE A 91 -7.46 -1.73 -9.68
C PHE A 91 -5.98 -2.12 -9.74
N ALA A 92 -5.44 -2.76 -8.71
CA ALA A 92 -4.05 -3.22 -8.66
C ALA A 92 -3.72 -4.21 -9.80
N PHE A 93 -4.66 -5.10 -10.15
CA PHE A 93 -4.53 -6.01 -11.27
C PHE A 93 -4.41 -5.27 -12.61
N LEU A 94 -5.32 -4.32 -12.86
CA LEU A 94 -5.31 -3.48 -14.07
C LEU A 94 -4.04 -2.61 -14.15
N THR A 95 -3.59 -2.05 -13.03
CA THR A 95 -2.33 -1.29 -12.95
C THR A 95 -1.12 -2.18 -13.25
N GLY A 96 -1.08 -3.41 -12.72
CA GLY A 96 0.01 -4.36 -13.03
C GLY A 96 0.04 -4.79 -14.50
N ILE A 97 -1.12 -4.91 -15.16
CA ILE A 97 -1.19 -5.12 -16.61
C ILE A 97 -0.65 -3.89 -17.36
N ASN A 98 -1.01 -2.69 -16.92
CA ASN A 98 -0.57 -1.44 -17.55
C ASN A 98 0.95 -1.21 -17.42
N LEU A 99 1.58 -1.79 -16.38
CA LEU A 99 3.03 -1.80 -16.19
C LEU A 99 3.79 -2.66 -17.20
N GLY A 100 3.11 -3.53 -17.96
CA GLY A 100 3.72 -4.45 -18.92
C GLY A 100 4.73 -3.83 -19.89
N PRO A 101 4.35 -2.81 -20.69
CA PRO A 101 5.27 -2.15 -21.64
C PRO A 101 6.49 -1.52 -20.95
N LEU A 102 6.31 -1.04 -19.70
CA LEU A 102 7.40 -0.47 -18.91
C LEU A 102 8.37 -1.57 -18.46
N LEU A 103 7.85 -2.74 -18.06
CA LEU A 103 8.66 -3.90 -17.72
C LEU A 103 9.38 -4.46 -18.95
N GLU A 104 8.76 -4.49 -20.13
CA GLU A 104 9.43 -4.88 -21.38
C GLU A 104 10.62 -3.95 -21.69
N MET A 105 10.48 -2.63 -21.49
CA MET A 105 11.60 -1.69 -21.61
C MET A 105 12.71 -2.01 -20.59
N CYS A 106 12.37 -2.29 -19.33
CA CYS A 106 13.35 -2.68 -18.32
C CYS A 106 14.06 -4.00 -18.67
N ILE A 107 13.33 -4.99 -19.21
CA ILE A 107 13.89 -6.28 -19.67
C ILE A 107 14.88 -6.05 -20.81
N ALA A 108 14.57 -5.16 -21.75
CA ALA A 108 15.46 -4.83 -22.88
C ALA A 108 16.77 -4.17 -22.43
N ILE A 109 16.77 -3.45 -21.29
CA ILE A 109 17.97 -2.85 -20.72
C ILE A 109 18.74 -3.87 -19.87
N ASN A 110 18.10 -4.38 -18.81
CA ASN A 110 18.67 -5.37 -17.89
C ASN A 110 17.56 -6.12 -17.15
N PRO A 111 17.36 -7.43 -17.42
CA PRO A 111 16.26 -8.21 -16.83
C PRO A 111 16.42 -8.40 -15.31
N SER A 112 17.64 -8.36 -14.78
CA SER A 112 17.91 -8.52 -13.35
C SER A 112 17.34 -7.39 -12.48
N VAL A 113 17.04 -6.22 -13.07
CA VAL A 113 16.52 -5.07 -12.31
C VAL A 113 15.16 -5.37 -11.70
N ILE A 114 14.28 -6.07 -12.43
CA ILE A 114 12.90 -6.35 -11.99
C ILE A 114 12.85 -7.15 -10.68
N PRO A 115 13.47 -8.35 -10.57
CA PRO A 115 13.44 -9.11 -9.33
C PRO A 115 14.17 -8.39 -8.20
N THR A 116 15.27 -7.66 -8.47
CA THR A 116 15.97 -6.91 -7.42
C THR A 116 15.13 -5.76 -6.86
N ALA A 117 14.44 -4.99 -7.71
CA ALA A 117 13.57 -3.90 -7.28
C ALA A 117 12.35 -4.43 -6.52
N PHE A 118 11.75 -5.51 -7.00
CA PHE A 118 10.63 -6.16 -6.33
C PHE A 118 11.02 -6.70 -4.95
N LEU A 119 12.12 -7.47 -4.85
CA LEU A 119 12.58 -8.02 -3.58
C LEU A 119 13.08 -6.93 -2.61
N GLY A 120 13.75 -5.90 -3.13
CA GLY A 120 14.18 -4.75 -2.33
C GLY A 120 13.00 -4.00 -1.72
N THR A 121 11.98 -3.67 -2.52
CA THR A 121 10.76 -3.01 -2.03
C THR A 121 9.98 -3.92 -1.09
N ALA A 122 9.85 -5.22 -1.38
CA ALA A 122 9.22 -6.21 -0.51
C ALA A 122 9.90 -6.29 0.86
N THR A 123 11.23 -6.30 0.88
CA THR A 123 12.02 -6.40 2.12
C THR A 123 11.85 -5.14 2.96
N ILE A 124 12.01 -3.97 2.35
CA ILE A 124 11.84 -2.67 3.03
C ILE A 124 10.42 -2.55 3.58
N PHE A 125 9.41 -2.84 2.76
CA PHE A 125 8.02 -2.80 3.16
C PHE A 125 7.75 -3.77 4.31
N THR A 126 8.20 -5.02 4.21
CA THR A 126 8.03 -6.03 5.27
C THR A 126 8.70 -5.60 6.56
N CYS A 127 9.92 -5.07 6.49
CA CYS A 127 10.65 -4.58 7.66
C CYS A 127 9.91 -3.41 8.33
N PHE A 128 9.38 -2.47 7.57
CA PHE A 128 8.58 -1.37 8.11
C PHE A 128 7.21 -1.81 8.61
N SER A 129 6.53 -2.74 7.93
CA SER A 129 5.26 -3.32 8.40
C SER A 129 5.44 -4.08 9.70
N LEU A 130 6.51 -4.89 9.82
CA LEU A 130 6.84 -5.58 11.06
C LEU A 130 7.21 -4.60 12.16
N SER A 131 8.03 -3.59 11.86
CA SER A 131 8.36 -2.52 12.82
C SER A 131 7.10 -1.81 13.31
N ALA A 132 6.18 -1.44 12.41
CA ALA A 132 4.92 -0.79 12.76
C ALA A 132 3.97 -1.69 13.57
N LEU A 133 3.97 -3.01 13.31
CA LEU A 133 3.13 -3.98 14.04
C LEU A 133 3.74 -4.38 15.40
N TYR A 134 5.06 -4.37 15.53
CA TYR A 134 5.80 -4.79 16.73
C TYR A 134 6.17 -3.61 17.65
N ALA A 135 6.24 -2.39 17.13
CA ALA A 135 6.44 -1.16 17.89
C ALA A 135 5.20 -0.85 18.75
N ARG A 136 5.08 -1.57 19.87
CA ARG A 136 4.02 -1.39 20.88
C ARG A 136 4.13 -0.06 21.63
N ARG A 137 5.24 0.68 21.48
CA ARG A 137 5.50 1.99 22.09
C ARG A 137 5.59 3.05 21.00
N ARG A 138 4.80 4.13 21.14
CA ARG A 138 4.75 5.31 20.25
C ARG A 138 6.09 6.06 20.04
N SER A 139 7.26 5.50 20.37
CA SER A 139 8.53 6.24 20.25
C SER A 139 8.88 6.64 18.81
N PHE A 140 8.34 5.95 17.79
CA PHE A 140 8.56 6.29 16.38
C PHE A 140 7.50 7.22 15.77
N LEU A 141 6.35 7.43 16.45
CA LEU A 141 5.32 8.37 15.97
C LEU A 141 5.75 9.85 16.13
N TYR A 142 6.87 10.11 16.81
CA TYR A 142 7.49 11.43 16.93
C TYR A 142 8.61 11.67 15.91
N LEU A 143 8.90 10.71 15.01
CA LEU A 143 9.84 10.91 13.89
C LEU A 143 9.16 11.30 12.57
N GLY A 144 7.83 11.16 12.48
CA GLY A 144 7.04 11.84 11.46
C GLY A 144 6.46 13.09 12.08
N GLY A 145 7.00 14.26 11.72
CA GLY A 145 6.62 15.56 12.28
C GLY A 145 5.14 15.88 12.21
#